data_AF-A0A5Z8IUE3-F1
#
_entry.id   AF-A0A5Z8IUE3-F1
#
_cell.length_a   1.000
_cell.length_b   1.000
_cell.length_c   1.000
_cell.angle_alpha   90.00
_cell.angle_beta   90.00
_cell.angle_gamma   90.00
#
_symmetry.space_group_name_H-M   'P 1'
#
loop_
_entity.id
_entity.type
_entity.pdbx_description
1 polymer ?
#
loop_
_entity_poly.entity_id
_entity_poly.type
_entity_poly.pdbx_seq_one_letter_code
_entity_poly.pdbx_strand_id
1 'polypeptide(L)'
;NPILLSMQVMFLSLKGKHELARKLTKEISTQEITGLIAVNLLYAEYCQNSERALPTIREFLESEQRIDNNPGLLPLVLVAHGEAIAEKMWNKFKNEDNIWFKRWKQDPRLIKLR
;
A
#
# COMPACT_ATOMS: atom_id res chain seq x y z
N ASN A 1 -14.89 1.70 11.88
CA ASN A 1 -14.65 0.83 10.71
C ASN A 1 -13.18 0.93 10.34
N PRO A 2 -12.37 -0.11 10.60
CA PRO A 2 -10.91 -0.08 10.47
C PRO A 2 -10.40 0.20 9.04
N ILE A 3 -11.13 -0.30 8.03
CA ILE A 3 -10.79 -0.05 6.63
C ILE A 3 -10.88 1.45 6.32
N LEU A 4 -12.01 2.08 6.67
CA LEU A 4 -12.20 3.52 6.45
C LEU A 4 -11.18 4.36 7.23
N LEU A 5 -10.88 3.99 8.47
CA LEU A 5 -9.85 4.65 9.27
C LEU A 5 -8.46 4.53 8.62
N SER A 6 -8.08 3.34 8.14
CA SER A 6 -6.80 3.13 7.45
C SER A 6 -6.69 3.97 6.16
N MET A 7 -7.78 4.10 5.40
CA MET A 7 -7.82 4.96 4.21
C MET A 7 -7.67 6.43 4.57
N GLN A 8 -8.32 6.89 5.64
CA GLN A 8 -8.17 8.27 6.14
C GLN A 8 -6.73 8.55 6.58
N VAL A 9 -6.11 7.62 7.33
CA VAL A 9 -4.70 7.71 7.73
C VAL A 9 -3.79 7.84 6.51
N MET A 10 -4.00 7.01 5.49
CA MET A 10 -3.24 7.06 4.24
C MET A 10 -3.41 8.40 3.51
N PHE A 11 -4.65 8.87 3.33
CA PHE A 11 -4.90 10.14 2.63
C PHE A 11 -4.35 11.36 3.38
N LEU A 12 -4.45 11.36 4.72
CA LEU A 12 -3.85 12.42 5.53
C LEU A 12 -2.33 12.42 5.41
N SER A 13 -1.71 11.25 5.37
CA SER A 13 -0.27 11.12 5.19
C SER A 13 0.17 11.60 3.81
N LEU A 14 -0.55 11.23 2.75
CA LEU A 14 -0.34 11.76 1.38
C LEU A 14 -0.45 13.29 1.30
N LYS A 15 -1.32 13.90 2.13
CA LYS A 15 -1.50 15.37 2.20
C LYS A 15 -0.54 16.07 3.15
N GLY A 16 0.46 15.37 3.70
CA GLY A 16 1.42 15.94 4.67
C GLY A 16 0.83 16.19 6.06
N LYS A 17 -0.40 15.75 6.36
CA LYS A 17 -1.08 15.93 7.66
C LYS A 17 -0.66 14.82 8.64
N HIS A 18 0.65 14.66 8.83
CA HIS A 18 1.26 13.52 9.51
C HIS A 18 0.84 13.40 10.99
N GLU A 19 0.71 14.51 11.71
CA GLU A 19 0.29 14.47 13.12
C GLU A 19 -1.13 13.91 13.29
N LEU A 20 -2.07 14.33 12.43
CA LEU A 20 -3.44 13.84 12.46
C LEU A 20 -3.51 12.37 12.04
N ALA A 21 -2.74 11.99 11.02
CA ALA A 21 -2.63 10.59 10.60
C ALA A 21 -2.11 9.69 11.75
N ARG A 22 -1.09 10.14 12.50
CA ARG A 22 -0.58 9.41 13.67
C ARG A 22 -1.60 9.30 14.80
N LYS A 23 -2.40 10.34 15.05
CA LYS A 23 -3.48 10.27 16.04
C LYS A 23 -4.52 9.22 15.66
N LEU A 24 -5.01 9.26 14.43
CA LEU A 24 -6.01 8.31 13.92
C LEU A 24 -5.47 6.87 13.85
N THR A 25 -4.18 6.68 13.60
CA THR A 25 -3.58 5.34 13.58
C THR A 25 -3.74 4.64 14.93
N LYS A 26 -3.70 5.38 16.05
CA LYS A 26 -3.86 4.83 17.41
C LYS A 26 -5.28 4.33 17.69
N GLU A 27 -6.26 4.70 16.87
CA GLU A 27 -7.65 4.25 16.99
C GLU A 27 -7.90 2.90 16.29
N ILE A 28 -6.93 2.40 15.53
CA ILE A 28 -7.01 1.11 14.85
C ILE A 28 -6.42 0.04 15.75
N SER A 29 -7.17 -1.01 16.05
CA SER A 29 -6.68 -2.11 16.87
C SER A 29 -5.61 -2.89 16.12
N THR A 30 -4.53 -3.28 16.80
CA THR A 30 -3.45 -4.08 16.21
C THR A 30 -3.94 -5.43 15.70
N GLN A 31 -4.99 -5.99 16.31
CA GLN A 31 -5.61 -7.25 15.89
C GLN A 31 -6.33 -7.15 14.53
N GLU A 32 -6.62 -5.94 14.07
CA GLU A 32 -7.33 -5.67 12.81
C GLU A 32 -6.36 -5.41 11.64
N ILE A 33 -5.06 -5.31 11.90
CA ILE A 33 -4.06 -4.93 10.90
C ILE A 33 -3.74 -6.13 10.00
N THR A 34 -4.48 -6.24 8.91
CA THR A 34 -4.25 -7.26 7.86
C THR A 34 -4.69 -6.75 6.49
N GLY A 35 -4.21 -7.37 5.42
CA GLY A 35 -4.59 -7.08 4.04
C GLY A 35 -4.53 -5.58 3.71
N LEU A 36 -5.65 -5.02 3.23
CA LEU A 36 -5.72 -3.61 2.84
C LEU A 36 -5.40 -2.63 3.98
N ILE A 37 -5.74 -2.97 5.23
CA ILE A 37 -5.44 -2.10 6.37
C ILE A 37 -3.92 -1.99 6.52
N ALA A 38 -3.21 -3.12 6.50
CA ALA A 38 -1.75 -3.14 6.56
C ALA A 38 -1.12 -2.35 5.40
N VAL A 39 -1.60 -2.55 4.17
CA VAL A 39 -1.14 -1.81 2.98
C VAL A 39 -1.26 -0.30 3.16
N ASN A 40 -2.41 0.16 3.64
CA ASN A 40 -2.66 1.60 3.83
C ASN A 40 -1.79 2.19 4.94
N LEU A 41 -1.62 1.47 6.05
CA LEU A 41 -0.82 1.94 7.18
C LEU A 41 0.69 1.95 6.87
N LEU A 42 1.19 0.93 6.18
CA LEU A 42 2.59 0.87 5.75
C LEU A 42 2.90 1.96 4.70
N TYR A 43 1.98 2.20 3.77
CA TYR A 43 2.15 3.32 2.82
C TYR A 43 2.09 4.67 3.53
N ALA A 44 1.21 4.83 4.52
CA ALA A 44 1.15 6.03 5.35
C ALA A 44 2.46 6.26 6.12
N GLU A 45 3.05 5.18 6.66
CA GLU A 45 4.35 5.23 7.32
C GLU A 45 5.46 5.66 6.35
N TYR A 46 5.46 5.15 5.12
CA TYR A 46 6.37 5.62 4.07
C TYR A 46 6.20 7.12 3.78
N CYS A 47 4.97 7.63 3.68
CA CYS A 47 4.77 9.07 3.50
C CYS A 47 5.35 9.90 4.66
N GLN A 48 5.31 9.36 5.89
CA GLN A 48 5.75 10.07 7.09
C GLN A 48 7.27 9.97 7.32
N ASN A 49 7.88 8.85 6.95
CA ASN A 49 9.26 8.51 7.29
C ASN A 49 10.17 8.27 6.07
N SER A 50 9.62 8.35 4.85
CA SER A 50 10.33 8.11 3.58
C SER A 50 11.08 6.77 3.60
N GLU A 51 12.33 6.75 3.16
CA GLU A 51 13.14 5.54 3.01
C GLU A 51 13.30 4.72 4.31
N ARG A 52 13.11 5.34 5.48
CA ARG A 52 13.21 4.65 6.77
C ARG A 52 12.13 3.58 6.96
N ALA A 53 11.00 3.68 6.26
CA ALA A 53 9.92 2.69 6.32
C ALA A 53 10.16 1.48 5.41
N LEU A 54 11.12 1.56 4.47
CA LEU A 54 11.31 0.53 3.45
C LEU A 54 11.66 -0.85 4.00
N PRO A 55 12.50 -1.00 5.06
CA PRO A 55 12.78 -2.32 5.62
C PRO A 55 11.51 -3.04 6.09
N THR A 56 10.65 -2.35 6.84
CA THR A 56 9.38 -2.90 7.34
C THR A 56 8.40 -3.23 6.21
N ILE A 57 8.36 -2.40 5.16
CA ILE A 57 7.53 -2.67 3.98
C ILE A 57 8.01 -3.92 3.25
N ARG A 58 9.32 -4.10 3.10
CA ARG A 58 9.91 -5.28 2.45
C ARG A 58 9.63 -6.54 3.25
N GLU A 59 9.81 -6.51 4.57
CA GLU A 59 9.48 -7.62 5.46
C GLU A 59 8.01 -8.03 5.35
N PHE A 60 7.09 -7.05 5.32
CA PHE A 60 5.67 -7.32 5.09
C PHE A 60 5.43 -7.98 3.72
N LEU A 61 6.00 -7.44 2.64
CA LEU A 61 5.86 -7.99 1.29
C LEU A 61 6.42 -9.41 1.16
N GLU A 62 7.53 -9.72 1.84
CA GLU A 62 8.13 -11.05 1.88
C GLU A 62 7.26 -12.06 2.67
N SER A 63 6.52 -11.58 3.67
CA SER A 63 5.58 -12.42 4.43
C SER A 63 4.29 -12.78 3.66
N GLU A 64 3.95 -12.02 2.61
CA GLU A 64 2.74 -12.20 1.83
C GLU A 64 2.88 -13.34 0.82
N GLN A 65 2.29 -14.50 1.14
CA GLN A 65 2.36 -15.73 0.33
C GLN A 65 1.88 -15.59 -1.13
N ARG A 66 1.12 -14.53 -1.46
CA ARG A 66 0.51 -14.33 -2.78
C ARG A 66 0.81 -12.96 -3.37
N ILE A 67 2.01 -12.44 -3.13
CA ILE A 67 2.43 -11.15 -3.68
C ILE A 67 2.16 -11.07 -5.18
N ASP A 68 2.57 -12.10 -5.92
CA ASP A 68 2.45 -12.23 -7.37
C ASP A 68 1.02 -12.26 -7.93
N ASN A 69 0.01 -12.40 -7.07
CA ASN A 69 -1.40 -12.53 -7.44
C ASN A 69 -2.29 -11.44 -6.79
N ASN A 70 -1.70 -10.48 -6.08
CA ASN A 70 -2.44 -9.46 -5.34
C ASN A 70 -2.12 -8.03 -5.85
N PRO A 71 -2.94 -7.48 -6.77
CA PRO A 71 -2.78 -6.10 -7.25
C PRO A 71 -2.87 -5.02 -6.16
N GLY A 72 -3.46 -5.33 -5.01
CA GLY A 72 -3.53 -4.41 -3.87
C GLY A 72 -2.17 -4.10 -3.25
N LEU A 73 -1.14 -4.92 -3.51
CA LEU A 73 0.22 -4.73 -2.99
C LEU A 73 1.07 -3.83 -3.89
N LEU A 74 0.65 -3.54 -5.13
CA LEU A 74 1.40 -2.72 -6.08
C LEU A 74 1.90 -1.39 -5.50
N PRO A 75 1.13 -0.64 -4.66
CA PRO A 75 1.63 0.60 -4.07
C PRO A 75 2.86 0.40 -3.18
N LEU A 76 2.88 -0.69 -2.41
CA LEU A 76 4.02 -1.03 -1.57
C LEU A 76 5.20 -1.55 -2.39
N VAL A 77 4.94 -2.38 -3.41
CA VAL A 77 5.97 -2.86 -4.34
C VAL A 77 6.65 -1.69 -5.05
N LEU A 78 5.87 -0.71 -5.51
CA LEU A 78 6.39 0.48 -6.18
C LEU A 78 7.35 1.27 -5.30
N VAL A 79 7.03 1.48 -4.02
CA VAL A 79 7.92 2.23 -3.12
C VAL A 79 9.09 1.40 -2.60
N ALA A 80 8.93 0.08 -2.41
CA ALA A 80 9.95 -0.78 -1.82
C ALA A 80 10.98 -1.31 -2.81
N HIS A 81 10.54 -1.59 -4.04
CA HIS A 81 11.32 -2.26 -5.08
C HIS A 81 11.47 -1.43 -6.35
N GLY A 82 10.80 -0.28 -6.43
CA GLY A 82 10.90 0.65 -7.54
C GLY A 82 10.01 0.30 -8.74
N GLU A 83 10.06 1.20 -9.71
CA GLU A 83 9.16 1.22 -10.87
C GLU A 83 9.33 -0.01 -11.76
N ALA A 84 10.56 -0.40 -12.10
CA ALA A 84 10.81 -1.54 -13.00
C ALA A 84 10.22 -2.87 -12.49
N ILE A 85 10.21 -3.08 -11.16
CA ILE A 85 9.61 -4.30 -10.56
C ILE A 85 8.09 -4.17 -10.54
N ALA A 86 7.57 -2.99 -10.16
CA ALA A 86 6.13 -2.76 -10.14
C ALA A 86 5.50 -2.80 -11.54
N GLU A 87 6.18 -2.34 -12.58
CA GLU A 87 5.74 -2.42 -13.98
C GLU A 87 5.63 -3.87 -14.48
N LYS A 88 6.59 -4.73 -14.12
CA LYS A 88 6.52 -6.16 -14.46
C LYS A 88 5.27 -6.80 -13.87
N MET A 89 4.99 -6.52 -12.60
CA MET A 89 3.82 -7.01 -11.90
C MET A 89 2.51 -6.41 -12.47
N TRP A 90 2.51 -5.12 -12.79
CA TRP A 90 1.39 -4.44 -13.46
C TRP A 90 1.05 -5.09 -14.80
N ASN A 91 2.05 -5.32 -15.65
CA ASN A 91 1.87 -5.94 -16.96
C ASN A 91 1.42 -7.40 -16.85
N LYS A 92 1.94 -8.15 -15.87
CA LYS A 92 1.45 -9.51 -15.57
C LYS A 92 -0.06 -9.49 -15.31
N PHE A 93 -0.52 -8.66 -14.37
CA PHE A 93 -1.95 -8.58 -14.05
C PHE A 93 -2.84 -8.10 -15.20
N LYS A 94 -2.32 -7.18 -16.02
CA LYS A 94 -2.99 -6.72 -17.22
C LYS A 94 -3.19 -7.85 -18.24
N ASN A 95 -2.18 -8.71 -18.41
CA ASN A 95 -2.21 -9.81 -19.37
C ASN A 95 -3.03 -11.02 -18.89
N GLU A 96 -3.09 -11.25 -17.58
CA GLU A 96 -3.86 -12.35 -16.96
C GLU A 96 -5.36 -12.04 -16.79
N ASP A 97 -5.83 -10.88 -17.26
CA ASP A 97 -7.19 -10.34 -17.01
C ASP A 97 -7.61 -10.41 -15.53
N ASN A 98 -6.68 -10.13 -14.62
CA ASN A 98 -6.91 -10.24 -13.19
C ASN A 98 -8.11 -9.36 -12.76
N ILE A 99 -9.13 -9.98 -12.17
CA ILE A 99 -10.39 -9.30 -11.80
C ILE A 99 -10.17 -8.13 -10.84
N TRP A 100 -9.20 -8.24 -9.93
CA TRP A 100 -8.90 -7.22 -8.94
C TRP A 100 -8.07 -6.08 -9.54
N PHE A 101 -7.27 -6.36 -10.56
CA PHE A 101 -6.47 -5.35 -11.25
C PHE A 101 -7.34 -4.29 -11.91
N LYS A 102 -8.50 -4.65 -12.48
CA LYS A 102 -9.47 -3.70 -13.04
C LYS A 102 -9.90 -2.63 -12.04
N ARG A 103 -9.97 -2.99 -10.75
CA ARG A 103 -10.30 -2.07 -9.65
C ARG A 103 -9.08 -1.34 -9.12
N TRP A 104 -8.00 -2.06 -8.85
CA TRP A 104 -6.79 -1.52 -8.21
C TRP A 104 -5.98 -0.59 -9.12
N LYS A 105 -6.06 -0.75 -10.45
CA LYS A 105 -5.39 0.17 -11.38
C LYS A 105 -5.84 1.63 -11.21
N GLN A 106 -6.99 1.87 -10.57
CA GLN A 106 -7.52 3.20 -10.26
C GLN A 106 -6.97 3.81 -8.95
N ASP A 107 -6.12 3.08 -8.21
CA ASP A 107 -5.47 3.61 -7.01
C ASP A 107 -4.56 4.81 -7.34
N PRO A 108 -4.72 5.96 -6.67
CA PRO A 108 -3.95 7.17 -6.96
C PRO A 108 -2.45 7.01 -6.69
N ARG A 109 -2.05 6.06 -5.84
CA ARG A 109 -0.63 5.76 -5.55
C ARG A 109 0.09 5.14 -6.75
N LEU A 110 -0.65 4.62 -7.72
CA LEU A 110 -0.12 3.94 -8.90
C LEU A 110 -0.06 4.84 -10.13
N ILE A 111 -0.21 6.17 -9.99
CA ILE A 111 -0.28 7.09 -11.13
C ILE A 111 0.97 7.02 -12.03
N LYS A 112 2.13 6.66 -11.47
CA LYS A 112 3.38 6.51 -12.22
C LYS A 112 3.38 5.30 -13.17
N LEU A 113 2.56 4.28 -12.89
CA LEU A 113 2.49 3.04 -13.67
C LEU A 113 1.39 3.05 -14.75
N ARG A 114 0.67 4.18 -14.88
CA ARG A 114 -0.42 4.35 -15.86
C ARG A 114 0.07 5.06 -17.10
#